data_AF-A0A7S8CZC9-F1
#
_entry.id   AF-A0A7S8CZC9-F1
#
_cell.length_a   1.000
_cell.length_b   1.000
_cell.length_c   1.000
_cell.angle_alpha   90.00
_cell.angle_beta   90.00
_cell.angle_gamma   90.00
#
_symmetry.space_group_name_H-M   'P 1'
#
loop_
_entity.id
_entity.type
_entity.pdbx_description
1 polymer ?
#
loop_
_entity_poly.entity_id
_entity_poly.type
_entity_poly.pdbx_seq_one_letter_code
_entity_poly.pdbx_strand_id
1 'polypeptide(L)'
;MSHDSNSIELEPSGKQQAIPVSVDASARPAEESGIYSVTRTRKVFSFSQLFAFSLTYMALWEGMCSNMYFALFNGGPQTFIFSFIIVFFGAIAQAASLGEMASIQPVAGAQYHWTYYMAPPSVKRFATWIQGWATWFGYISLLAAIANVTIILLESIISINHPNYITSG
;
A
#
# COMPACT_ATOMS: atom_id res chain seq x y z
N MET A 1 -26.15 37.13 -45.75
CA MET A 1 -26.82 36.86 -44.47
C MET A 1 -26.61 35.37 -44.17
N SER A 2 -25.35 34.95 -43.99
CA SER A 2 -24.59 34.92 -42.72
C SER A 2 -25.21 33.97 -41.71
N HIS A 3 -24.85 32.69 -41.83
CA HIS A 3 -24.89 31.75 -40.72
C HIS A 3 -23.49 31.74 -40.09
N ASP A 4 -23.38 32.32 -38.90
CA ASP A 4 -22.27 32.07 -37.99
C ASP A 4 -22.39 30.66 -37.42
N SER A 5 -21.34 29.87 -37.57
CA SER A 5 -21.09 28.70 -36.74
C SER A 5 -19.60 28.64 -36.45
N ASN A 6 -19.23 29.06 -35.24
CA ASN A 6 -17.93 28.83 -34.63
C ASN A 6 -17.54 27.34 -34.74
N SER A 7 -16.66 27.00 -35.67
CA SER A 7 -15.86 25.78 -35.61
C SER A 7 -14.54 26.12 -34.94
N ILE A 8 -14.35 25.61 -33.73
CA ILE A 8 -13.11 25.71 -32.97
C ILE A 8 -12.04 24.93 -33.73
N GLU A 9 -11.12 25.65 -34.38
CA GLU A 9 -9.96 25.08 -35.04
C GLU A 9 -8.96 24.64 -33.96
N LEU A 10 -8.88 23.34 -33.72
CA LEU A 10 -7.85 22.76 -32.86
C LEU A 10 -6.56 22.69 -33.67
N GLU A 11 -5.67 23.66 -33.46
CA GLU A 11 -4.28 23.56 -33.89
C GLU A 11 -3.66 22.29 -33.30
N PRO A 12 -3.06 21.40 -34.11
CA PRO A 12 -2.31 20.27 -33.59
C PRO A 12 -0.99 20.80 -33.00
N SER A 13 -1.04 21.21 -31.74
CA SER A 13 0.15 21.51 -30.96
C SER A 13 0.94 20.22 -30.74
N GLY A 14 2.12 20.16 -31.37
CA GLY A 14 3.11 19.11 -31.15
C GLY A 14 3.35 18.31 -32.42
N LYS A 15 4.46 18.61 -33.09
CA LYS A 15 5.05 17.77 -34.14
C LYS A 15 5.33 16.38 -33.57
N GLN A 16 4.39 15.46 -33.72
CA GLN A 16 4.60 14.05 -33.45
C GLN A 16 5.32 13.45 -34.67
N GLN A 17 6.62 13.74 -34.72
CA GLN A 17 7.49 13.19 -35.75
C GLN A 17 7.77 11.74 -35.38
N ALA A 18 6.99 10.83 -35.95
CA ALA A 18 7.24 9.39 -35.84
C ALA A 18 8.63 9.10 -36.44
N ILE A 19 9.62 8.89 -35.57
CA ILE A 19 10.95 8.46 -35.98
C ILE A 19 10.80 7.03 -36.50
N PRO A 20 11.09 6.75 -37.79
CA PRO A 20 11.06 5.39 -38.29
C PRO A 20 12.17 4.59 -37.58
N VAL A 21 11.79 3.57 -36.80
CA VAL A 21 12.73 2.67 -36.13
C VAL A 21 13.35 1.77 -37.20
N SER A 22 14.41 2.25 -37.86
CA SER A 22 15.34 1.38 -38.57
C SER A 22 16.28 0.77 -37.54
N VAL A 23 16.19 -0.54 -37.34
CA VAL A 23 17.11 -1.30 -36.47
C VAL A 23 18.46 -1.37 -37.18
N ASP A 24 19.22 -0.27 -37.12
CA ASP A 24 20.59 -0.24 -37.58
C ASP A 24 21.49 -0.71 -36.43
N ALA A 25 22.12 -1.86 -36.61
CA ALA A 25 22.85 -2.58 -35.58
C ALA A 25 24.14 -1.85 -35.13
N SER A 26 24.45 -0.68 -35.70
CA SER A 26 25.67 0.10 -35.49
C SER A 26 25.53 1.31 -34.55
N ALA A 27 24.32 1.68 -34.08
CA ALA A 27 24.08 2.91 -33.30
C ALA A 27 23.87 2.70 -31.77
N ARG A 28 24.22 1.52 -31.25
CA ARG A 28 23.82 1.04 -29.93
C ARG A 28 24.20 1.87 -28.67
N PRO A 29 25.23 2.75 -28.62
CA PRO A 29 25.55 3.43 -27.35
C PRO A 29 24.69 4.67 -27.03
N ALA A 30 24.28 5.43 -28.05
CA ALA A 30 23.64 6.74 -27.85
C ALA A 30 22.11 6.63 -27.69
N GLU A 31 21.48 5.69 -28.39
CA GLU A 31 20.03 5.51 -28.39
C GLU A 31 19.51 4.85 -27.10
N GLU A 32 20.30 3.95 -26.50
CA GLU A 32 20.01 3.35 -25.20
C GLU A 32 19.84 4.43 -24.12
N SER A 33 20.73 5.44 -24.10
CA SER A 33 20.71 6.56 -23.15
C SER A 33 19.43 7.40 -23.20
N GLY A 34 18.83 7.55 -24.39
CA GLY A 34 17.57 8.25 -24.61
C GLY A 34 16.38 7.47 -24.06
N ILE A 35 16.34 6.15 -24.27
CA ILE A 35 15.28 5.27 -23.77
C ILE A 35 15.31 5.21 -22.24
N TYR A 36 16.50 5.10 -21.62
CA TYR A 36 16.63 5.16 -20.17
C TYR A 36 16.17 6.49 -19.55
N SER A 37 16.30 7.60 -20.28
CA SER A 37 15.86 8.91 -19.80
C SER A 37 14.33 9.05 -19.75
N VAL A 38 13.62 8.37 -20.66
CA VAL A 38 12.14 8.40 -20.74
C VAL A 38 11.50 7.41 -19.75
N THR A 39 12.18 6.29 -19.44
CA THR A 39 11.66 5.26 -18.50
C THR A 39 12.03 5.51 -17.03
N ARG A 40 12.94 6.45 -16.73
CA ARG A 40 13.31 6.75 -15.34
C ARG A 40 12.19 7.50 -14.63
N THR A 41 11.35 6.79 -13.87
CA THR A 41 10.44 7.42 -12.91
C THR A 41 11.24 8.31 -11.95
N ARG A 42 10.96 9.62 -12.00
CA ARG A 42 11.53 10.60 -11.07
C ARG A 42 11.26 10.11 -9.64
N LYS A 43 12.29 10.08 -8.79
CA LYS A 43 12.10 9.84 -7.35
C LYS A 43 11.21 10.97 -6.81
N VAL A 44 9.94 10.63 -6.57
CA VAL A 44 8.91 11.57 -6.13
C VAL A 44 8.99 11.89 -4.65
N PHE A 45 9.58 10.99 -3.85
CA PHE A 45 9.64 11.11 -2.40
C PHE A 45 11.08 11.16 -1.87
N SER A 46 11.35 12.10 -0.98
CA SER A 46 12.58 12.16 -0.17
C SER A 46 12.52 11.16 0.99
N PHE A 47 13.66 10.79 1.57
CA PHE A 47 13.74 9.87 2.71
C PHE A 47 12.87 10.33 3.89
N SER A 48 12.97 11.62 4.25
CA SER A 48 12.16 12.18 5.35
C SER A 48 10.66 12.15 5.06
N GLN A 49 10.25 12.27 3.78
CA GLN A 49 8.83 12.17 3.38
C GLN A 49 8.34 10.73 3.46
N LEU A 50 9.16 9.75 3.03
CA LEU A 50 8.84 8.33 3.16
C LEU A 50 8.71 7.91 4.63
N PHE A 51 9.59 8.43 5.49
CA PHE A 51 9.53 8.19 6.93
C PHE A 51 8.31 8.83 7.59
N ALA A 52 7.99 10.08 7.25
CA ALA A 52 6.77 10.73 7.76
C ALA A 52 5.50 10.01 7.28
N PHE A 53 5.50 9.55 6.02
CA PHE A 53 4.40 8.79 5.44
C PHE A 53 4.22 7.43 6.15
N SER A 54 5.31 6.69 6.41
CA SER A 54 5.23 5.41 7.11
C SER A 54 4.75 5.54 8.56
N LEU A 55 5.20 6.58 9.28
CA LEU A 55 4.72 6.87 10.63
C LEU A 55 3.23 7.17 10.65
N THR A 56 2.75 7.99 9.70
CA THR A 56 1.32 8.32 9.59
C THR A 56 0.50 7.08 9.25
N TYR A 57 0.99 6.22 8.36
CA TYR A 57 0.30 4.99 7.99
C TYR A 57 0.17 4.00 9.16
N MET A 58 1.15 3.98 10.06
CA MET A 58 1.16 3.08 11.23
C MET A 58 0.43 3.63 12.45
N ALA A 59 -0.25 4.78 12.35
CA ALA A 59 -1.01 5.39 13.43
C ALA A 59 -2.31 4.63 13.76
N LEU A 60 -2.19 3.35 14.15
CA LEU A 60 -3.29 2.42 14.45
C LEU A 60 -3.64 2.36 15.95
N TRP A 61 -3.28 3.40 16.70
CA TRP A 61 -3.46 3.43 18.17
C TRP A 61 -4.94 3.35 18.59
N GLU A 62 -5.86 3.90 17.78
CA GLU A 62 -7.31 3.83 18.01
C GLU A 62 -7.84 2.39 18.07
N GLY A 63 -7.32 1.52 17.19
CA GLY A 63 -7.67 0.10 17.18
C GLY A 63 -7.17 -0.62 18.43
N MET A 64 -5.99 -0.24 18.94
CA MET A 64 -5.48 -0.78 20.20
C MET A 64 -6.33 -0.34 21.39
N CYS A 65 -6.67 0.95 21.47
CA CYS A 65 -7.51 1.49 22.55
C CYS A 65 -8.88 0.80 22.60
N SER A 66 -9.52 0.62 21.45
CA SER A 66 -10.83 -0.03 21.35
C SER A 66 -10.80 -1.51 21.79
N ASN A 67 -9.71 -2.22 21.51
CA ASN A 67 -9.58 -3.65 21.83
C ASN A 67 -9.00 -3.93 23.22
N MET A 68 -8.42 -2.92 23.88
CA MET A 68 -7.77 -3.07 25.19
C MET A 68 -8.75 -3.59 26.26
N TYR A 69 -10.01 -3.15 26.22
CA TYR A 69 -11.06 -3.66 27.12
C TYR A 69 -11.24 -5.18 26.97
N PHE A 70 -11.40 -5.68 25.75
CA PHE A 70 -11.56 -7.11 25.48
C PHE A 70 -10.32 -7.93 25.88
N ALA A 71 -9.13 -7.39 25.63
CA ALA A 71 -7.87 -8.04 26.01
C ALA A 71 -7.72 -8.18 27.53
N LEU A 72 -8.06 -7.12 28.28
CA LEU A 72 -8.01 -7.13 29.73
C LEU A 72 -9.09 -8.03 30.36
N PHE A 73 -10.28 -8.06 29.77
CA PHE A 73 -11.37 -8.91 30.27
C PHE A 73 -11.05 -10.41 30.13
N ASN A 74 -10.48 -10.82 28.98
CA ASN A 74 -10.22 -12.24 28.70
C ASN A 74 -8.89 -12.74 29.29
N GLY A 75 -7.84 -11.92 29.29
CA GLY A 75 -6.48 -12.35 29.66
C GLY A 75 -5.90 -11.66 30.89
N GLY A 76 -6.57 -10.66 31.44
CA GLY A 76 -6.05 -9.82 32.51
C GLY A 76 -4.86 -8.93 32.09
N PRO A 77 -4.37 -8.06 32.99
CA PRO A 77 -3.29 -7.10 32.70
C PRO A 77 -1.95 -7.76 32.33
N GLN A 78 -1.66 -8.93 32.91
CA GLN A 78 -0.42 -9.66 32.69
C GLN A 78 -0.28 -10.12 31.24
N THR A 79 -1.35 -10.67 30.66
CA THR A 79 -1.35 -11.15 29.27
C THR A 79 -1.12 -10.00 28.29
N PHE A 80 -1.64 -8.81 28.59
CA PHE A 80 -1.45 -7.62 27.75
C PHE A 80 0.02 -7.21 27.66
N ILE A 81 0.74 -7.15 28.80
CA ILE A 81 2.16 -6.80 28.83
C ILE A 81 3.02 -7.83 28.07
N PHE A 82 2.83 -9.13 28.34
CA PHE A 82 3.65 -10.16 27.70
C PHE A 82 3.38 -10.24 26.19
N SER A 83 2.12 -10.10 25.78
CA SER A 83 1.75 -10.06 24.36
C SER A 83 2.41 -8.87 23.65
N PHE A 84 2.44 -7.70 24.29
CA PHE A 84 3.07 -6.50 23.70
C PHE A 84 4.57 -6.70 23.45
N ILE A 85 5.30 -7.28 24.41
CA ILE A 85 6.73 -7.56 24.27
C ILE A 85 6.99 -8.54 23.11
N ILE A 86 6.23 -9.64 23.05
CA ILE A 86 6.40 -10.66 22.01
C ILE A 86 6.11 -10.07 20.62
N VAL A 87 5.02 -9.32 20.48
CA VAL A 87 4.63 -8.68 19.22
C VAL A 87 5.67 -7.64 18.79
N PHE A 88 6.24 -6.87 19.72
CA PHE A 88 7.28 -5.88 19.43
C PHE A 88 8.52 -6.51 18.78
N PHE A 89 9.07 -7.57 19.38
CA PHE A 89 10.22 -8.27 18.80
C PHE A 89 9.87 -8.95 17.47
N GLY A 90 8.67 -9.55 17.37
CA GLY A 90 8.20 -10.13 16.12
C GLY A 90 8.08 -9.10 14.99
N ALA A 91 7.57 -7.91 15.29
CA ALA A 91 7.44 -6.82 14.33
C ALA A 91 8.80 -6.30 13.84
N ILE A 92 9.80 -6.17 14.74
CA ILE A 92 11.16 -5.78 14.36
C ILE A 92 11.81 -6.85 13.48
N ALA A 93 11.68 -8.13 13.84
CA ALA A 93 12.22 -9.23 13.04
C ALA A 93 11.60 -9.27 11.64
N GLN A 94 10.28 -9.07 11.55
CA GLN A 94 9.58 -8.97 10.26
C GLN A 94 10.05 -7.76 9.45
N ALA A 95 10.21 -6.59 10.08
CA ALA A 95 10.71 -5.39 9.40
C ALA A 95 12.15 -5.56 8.89
N ALA A 96 13.03 -6.21 9.68
CA ALA A 96 14.39 -6.52 9.28
C ALA A 96 14.43 -7.46 8.06
N SER A 97 13.64 -8.53 8.07
CA SER A 97 13.54 -9.47 6.94
C SER A 97 13.03 -8.81 5.67
N LEU A 98 11.99 -7.97 5.77
CA LEU A 98 11.50 -7.18 4.63
C LEU A 98 12.54 -6.15 4.15
N GLY A 99 13.32 -5.57 5.07
CA GLY A 99 14.41 -4.66 4.74
C GLY A 99 15.51 -5.33 3.92
N GLU A 100 15.91 -6.55 4.28
CA GLU A 100 16.87 -7.34 3.51
C GLU A 100 16.35 -7.61 2.09
N MET A 101 15.09 -8.06 1.97
CA MET A 101 14.45 -8.27 0.66
C MET A 101 14.38 -6.99 -0.18
N ALA A 102 14.03 -5.87 0.44
CA ALA A 102 13.95 -4.57 -0.24
C ALA A 102 15.30 -4.06 -0.74
N SER A 103 16.40 -4.44 -0.08
CA SER A 103 17.75 -4.07 -0.52
C SER A 103 18.19 -4.80 -1.80
N ILE A 104 17.72 -6.05 -2.00
CA ILE A 104 18.11 -6.89 -3.15
C ILE A 104 17.29 -6.52 -4.40
N GLN A 105 15.99 -6.26 -4.22
CA GLN A 105 15.05 -6.00 -5.31
C GLN A 105 14.12 -4.82 -4.96
N PRO A 106 14.54 -3.57 -5.21
CA PRO A 106 13.70 -2.40 -4.99
C PRO A 106 12.69 -2.25 -6.14
N VAL A 107 11.64 -3.07 -6.13
CA VAL A 107 10.57 -3.07 -7.14
C VAL A 107 9.26 -2.56 -6.52
N ALA A 108 8.51 -1.72 -7.24
CA ALA A 108 7.17 -1.30 -6.79
C ALA A 108 6.21 -2.51 -6.80
N GLY A 109 5.45 -2.73 -5.72
CA GLY A 109 4.61 -3.93 -5.57
C GLY A 109 5.38 -5.20 -5.19
N ALA A 110 6.49 -5.01 -4.46
CA ALA A 110 7.54 -5.99 -4.25
C ALA A 110 7.11 -7.34 -3.65
N GLN A 111 6.05 -7.39 -2.84
CA GLN A 111 5.61 -8.62 -2.16
C GLN A 111 5.33 -9.78 -3.14
N TYR A 112 4.68 -9.49 -4.27
CA TYR A 112 4.41 -10.49 -5.31
C TYR A 112 5.68 -10.89 -6.06
N HIS A 113 6.57 -9.92 -6.28
CA HIS A 113 7.82 -10.13 -6.99
C HIS A 113 8.80 -10.95 -6.14
N TRP A 114 8.93 -10.65 -4.86
CA TRP A 114 9.79 -11.36 -3.91
C TRP A 114 9.31 -12.79 -3.70
N THR A 115 8.00 -13.02 -3.59
CA THR A 115 7.47 -14.39 -3.48
C THR A 115 7.71 -15.21 -4.74
N TYR A 116 7.57 -14.63 -5.93
CA TYR A 116 7.89 -15.33 -7.18
C TYR A 116 9.39 -15.62 -7.32
N TYR A 117 10.24 -14.70 -6.86
CA TYR A 117 11.70 -14.82 -6.93
C TYR A 117 12.26 -15.84 -5.93
N MET A 118 11.71 -15.91 -4.72
CA MET A 118 12.17 -16.83 -3.67
C MET A 118 11.54 -18.22 -3.75
N ALA A 119 10.42 -18.38 -4.46
CA ALA A 119 9.72 -19.67 -4.53
C ALA A 119 10.43 -20.68 -5.46
N PRO A 120 10.46 -21.98 -5.09
CA PRO A 120 10.99 -23.03 -5.95
C PRO A 120 10.29 -23.09 -7.32
N PRO A 121 10.98 -23.51 -8.41
CA PRO A 121 10.45 -23.48 -9.77
C PRO A 121 9.12 -24.21 -9.96
N SER A 122 8.88 -25.26 -9.16
CA SER A 122 7.68 -26.09 -9.19
C SER A 122 6.45 -25.41 -8.58
N VAL A 123 6.63 -24.54 -7.57
CA VAL A 123 5.51 -23.94 -6.81
C VAL A 123 5.38 -22.44 -7.02
N LYS A 124 6.33 -21.78 -7.71
CA LYS A 124 6.37 -20.32 -7.85
C LYS A 124 5.06 -19.67 -8.28
N ARG A 125 4.34 -20.25 -9.25
CA ARG A 125 3.07 -19.69 -9.75
C ARG A 125 1.95 -19.83 -8.71
N PHE A 126 1.88 -20.98 -8.04
CA PHE A 126 0.87 -21.24 -7.03
C PHE A 126 1.12 -20.43 -5.76
N ALA A 127 2.37 -20.36 -5.30
CA ALA A 127 2.76 -19.59 -4.12
C ALA A 127 2.47 -18.09 -4.29
N THR A 128 2.83 -17.49 -5.43
CA THR A 128 2.50 -16.09 -5.72
C THR A 128 0.99 -15.85 -5.84
N TRP A 129 0.24 -16.80 -6.38
CA TRP A 129 -1.22 -16.70 -6.46
C TRP A 129 -1.86 -16.72 -5.07
N ILE A 130 -1.46 -17.67 -4.20
CA ILE A 130 -1.92 -17.72 -2.81
C ILE A 130 -1.54 -16.46 -2.05
N GLN A 131 -0.31 -15.96 -2.23
CA GLN A 131 0.12 -14.71 -1.60
C GLN A 131 -0.79 -13.53 -1.97
N GLY A 132 -1.22 -13.47 -3.23
CA GLY A 132 -2.15 -12.45 -3.68
C GLY A 132 -3.53 -12.54 -3.05
N TRP A 133 -4.09 -13.75 -3.02
CA TRP A 133 -5.36 -13.97 -2.34
C TRP A 133 -5.28 -13.67 -0.86
N ALA A 134 -4.21 -14.08 -0.17
CA ALA A 134 -4.00 -13.78 1.24
C ALA A 134 -3.95 -12.27 1.50
N THR A 135 -3.26 -11.52 0.63
CA THR A 135 -3.20 -10.06 0.70
C THR A 135 -4.58 -9.43 0.49
N TRP A 136 -5.34 -9.91 -0.50
CA TRP A 136 -6.67 -9.43 -0.80
C TRP A 136 -7.65 -9.66 0.36
N PHE A 137 -7.67 -10.86 0.93
CA PHE A 137 -8.46 -11.16 2.13
C PHE A 137 -8.02 -10.32 3.34
N GLY A 138 -6.72 -10.09 3.49
CA GLY A 138 -6.19 -9.19 4.52
C GLY A 138 -6.76 -7.78 4.40
N TYR A 139 -6.78 -7.21 3.20
CA TYR A 139 -7.36 -5.88 2.97
C TYR A 139 -8.87 -5.84 3.23
N ILE A 140 -9.62 -6.86 2.82
CA ILE A 140 -11.07 -6.93 3.09
C ILE A 140 -11.35 -7.00 4.58
N SER A 141 -10.63 -7.89 5.29
CA SER A 141 -10.77 -8.03 6.74
C SER A 141 -10.39 -6.73 7.45
N LEU A 142 -9.37 -6.02 6.97
CA LEU A 142 -8.96 -4.74 7.53
C LEU A 142 -10.04 -3.67 7.34
N LEU A 143 -10.63 -3.56 6.15
CA LEU A 143 -11.72 -2.62 5.89
C LEU A 143 -12.94 -2.91 6.77
N ALA A 144 -13.31 -4.18 6.93
CA ALA A 144 -14.40 -4.58 7.81
C ALA A 144 -14.10 -4.24 9.28
N ALA A 145 -12.86 -4.47 9.75
CA ALA A 145 -12.45 -4.11 11.10
C ALA A 145 -12.52 -2.60 11.36
N ILE A 146 -12.07 -1.77 10.40
CA ILE A 146 -12.14 -0.30 10.51
C ILE A 146 -13.60 0.17 10.56
N ALA A 147 -14.48 -0.41 9.74
CA ALA A 147 -15.91 -0.10 9.77
C ALA A 147 -16.52 -0.45 11.13
N ASN A 148 -16.18 -1.61 11.69
CA ASN A 148 -16.65 -2.05 13.01
C ASN A 148 -16.21 -1.08 14.13
N VAL A 149 -14.93 -0.69 14.16
CA VAL A 149 -14.42 0.27 15.15
C VAL A 149 -15.13 1.62 15.04
N THR A 150 -15.37 2.10 13.81
CA THR A 150 -16.12 3.35 13.58
C THR A 150 -17.54 3.30 14.16
N ILE A 151 -18.24 2.17 13.98
CA ILE A 151 -19.59 1.98 14.50
C ILE A 151 -19.58 1.97 16.04
N ILE A 152 -18.65 1.22 16.65
CA ILE A 152 -18.52 1.15 18.12
C ILE A 152 -18.25 2.54 18.71
N LEU A 153 -17.38 3.34 18.07
CA LEU A 153 -17.10 4.69 18.51
C LEU A 153 -18.32 5.61 18.36
N LEU A 154 -19.05 5.50 17.25
CA LEU A 154 -20.27 6.26 17.03
C LEU A 154 -21.35 5.94 18.08
N GLU A 155 -21.58 4.65 18.34
CA GLU A 155 -22.51 4.18 19.38
C GLU A 155 -22.10 4.67 20.78
N SER A 156 -20.80 4.65 21.08
CA SER A 156 -20.26 5.15 22.34
C SER A 156 -20.58 6.64 22.52
N ILE A 157 -20.45 7.45 21.46
CA ILE A 157 -20.79 8.89 21.50
C ILE A 157 -22.30 9.09 21.70
N ILE A 158 -23.14 8.32 21.02
CA ILE A 158 -24.61 8.42 21.13
C ILE A 158 -25.07 8.06 22.55
N SER A 159 -24.52 6.99 23.13
CA SER A 159 -24.83 6.55 24.50
C SER A 159 -24.49 7.62 25.55
N ILE A 160 -23.39 8.35 25.35
CA ILE A 160 -23.01 9.46 26.24
C ILE A 160 -23.97 10.65 26.11
N ASN A 161 -24.49 10.93 24.91
CA ASN A 161 -25.39 12.08 24.66
C ASN A 161 -26.85 11.80 25.09
N HIS A 162 -27.30 10.55 24.94
CA HIS A 162 -28.66 10.15 25.24
C HIS A 162 -28.69 9.08 26.35
N PRO A 163 -28.88 9.46 27.63
CA PRO A 163 -28.81 8.53 28.77
C PRO A 163 -29.90 7.45 28.79
N ASN A 164 -30.96 7.58 27.96
CA ASN A 164 -32.01 6.57 27.79
C ASN A 164 -31.77 5.66 26.57
N TYR A 165 -30.69 5.88 25.81
CA TYR A 165 -30.37 5.07 24.64
C TYR A 165 -29.64 3.80 25.09
N ILE A 166 -30.35 2.68 25.03
CA ILE A 166 -29.78 1.36 25.28
C ILE A 166 -29.15 0.92 23.97
N THR A 167 -27.83 0.99 23.89
CA THR A 167 -27.05 0.44 22.79
C THR A 167 -27.26 -1.08 22.76
N SER A 168 -28.20 -1.57 21.96
CA SER A 168 -28.30 -2.99 21.64
C SER A 168 -27.37 -3.26 20.46
N GLY A 169 -26.10 -3.50 20.77
CA GLY A 169 -25.16 -4.16 19.87
C GLY A 169 -25.40 -5.66 19.86
#